data_AF-A0A937YRD7-F1
#
_entry.id   AF-A0A937YRD7-F1
#
_cell.length_a   1.000
_cell.length_b   1.000
_cell.length_c   1.000
_cell.angle_alpha   90.00
_cell.angle_beta   90.00
_cell.angle_gamma   90.00
#
_symmetry.space_group_name_H-M   'P 1'
#
loop_
_entity.id
_entity.type
_entity.pdbx_description
1 polymer ?
#
loop_
_entity_poly.entity_id
_entity_poly.type
_entity_poly.pdbx_seq_one_letter_code
_entity_poly.pdbx_strand_id
1 'polypeptide(L)'
;MLRQLLAIKQRYQRANFAVHVKVDQIASAYVRQFNGALRYDRCRAHPLVPMIEPDGKVYLCIDHGGDADFVIGNIYDDSIDRIWTSERRRQVAERIDLLRKCPAGCFLDDSNLLLHRLAKPDPDLHHQLV
;
A
#
# COMPACT_ATOMS: atom_id res chain seq x y z
N MET A 1 11.31 -6.89 19.00
CA MET A 1 9.98 -7.09 18.37
C MET A 1 9.90 -8.34 17.49
N LEU A 2 10.55 -8.42 16.31
CA LEU A 2 10.37 -9.56 15.38
C LEU A 2 10.64 -10.94 16.01
N ARG A 3 11.72 -11.07 16.81
CA ARG A 3 12.03 -12.30 17.55
C ARG A 3 10.89 -12.73 18.49
N GLN A 4 10.22 -11.77 19.15
CA GLN A 4 9.10 -12.06 20.04
C GLN A 4 7.88 -12.54 19.24
N LEU A 5 7.60 -11.93 18.08
CA LEU A 5 6.49 -12.35 17.21
C LEU A 5 6.71 -13.76 16.64
N LEU A 6 7.95 -14.09 16.27
CA LEU A 6 8.30 -15.44 15.82
C LEU A 6 8.19 -16.47 16.95
N ALA A 7 8.59 -16.10 18.18
CA ALA A 7 8.39 -16.95 19.35
C ALA A 7 6.90 -17.18 19.66
N ILE A 8 6.05 -16.15 19.49
CA ILE A 8 4.58 -16.27 19.60
C ILE A 8 4.04 -17.23 18.54
N LYS A 9 4.44 -17.10 17.28
CA LYS A 9 4.07 -18.04 16.21
C LYS A 9 4.44 -19.47 16.58
N GLN A 10 5.67 -19.70 17.02
CA GLN A 10 6.12 -21.03 17.45
C GLN A 10 5.32 -21.56 18.64
N ARG A 11 5.00 -20.71 19.61
CA ARG A 11 4.24 -21.08 20.82
C ARG A 11 2.80 -21.45 20.53
N TYR A 12 2.13 -20.78 19.59
CA TYR A 12 0.67 -20.91 19.40
C TYR A 12 0.25 -21.63 18.12
N GLN A 13 1.13 -21.80 17.12
CA GLN A 13 0.78 -22.57 15.93
C GLN A 13 0.52 -24.05 16.26
N ARG A 14 -0.56 -24.61 15.70
CA ARG A 14 -0.98 -26.02 15.86
C ARG A 14 -1.35 -26.61 14.51
N ALA A 15 -1.58 -27.92 14.45
CA ALA A 15 -1.96 -28.62 13.22
C ALA A 15 -3.25 -28.06 12.58
N ASN A 16 -4.19 -27.57 13.39
CA ASN A 16 -5.46 -26.98 12.96
C ASN A 16 -5.55 -25.47 13.18
N PHE A 17 -4.44 -24.80 13.52
CA PHE A 17 -4.43 -23.37 13.80
C PHE A 17 -3.11 -22.74 13.33
N ALA A 18 -3.18 -21.95 12.27
CA ALA A 18 -2.02 -21.25 11.70
C ALA A 18 -1.86 -19.85 12.30
N VAL A 19 -0.61 -19.49 12.63
CA VAL A 19 -0.27 -18.13 13.06
C VAL A 19 0.61 -17.49 12.00
N HIS A 20 0.14 -16.42 11.37
CA HIS A 20 0.89 -15.72 10.33
C HIS A 20 1.57 -14.47 10.90
N VAL A 21 2.82 -14.24 10.52
CA VAL A 21 3.59 -13.05 10.88
C VAL A 21 4.03 -12.40 9.59
N LYS A 22 3.75 -11.11 9.41
CA LYS A 22 4.18 -10.33 8.23
C LYS A 22 5.65 -9.92 8.38
N VAL A 23 6.54 -10.90 8.32
CA VAL A 23 7.98 -10.73 8.61
C VAL A 23 8.58 -9.61 7.77
N ASP A 24 8.33 -9.60 6.45
CA ASP A 24 8.91 -8.62 5.53
C ASP A 24 8.40 -7.21 5.79
N GLN A 25 7.09 -7.08 6.02
CA GLN A 25 6.46 -5.80 6.36
C GLN A 25 7.06 -5.22 7.65
N ILE A 26 7.17 -6.06 8.68
CA ILE A 26 7.75 -5.68 9.98
C ILE A 26 9.23 -5.35 9.87
N ALA A 27 10.00 -6.12 9.11
CA ALA A 27 11.42 -5.87 8.91
C ALA A 27 11.64 -4.55 8.15
N SER A 28 10.86 -4.30 7.10
CA SER A 28 10.89 -3.03 6.34
C SER A 28 10.63 -1.83 7.24
N ALA A 29 9.55 -1.87 8.03
CA ALA A 29 9.16 -0.82 8.96
C ALA A 29 10.15 -0.60 10.12
N TYR A 30 11.00 -1.59 10.43
CA TYR A 30 11.98 -1.48 11.51
C TYR A 30 13.28 -0.77 11.07
N VAL A 31 13.66 -0.91 9.81
CA VAL A 31 14.94 -0.38 9.29
C VAL A 31 14.79 1.06 8.84
N ARG A 32 13.58 1.49 8.46
CA ARG A 32 13.31 2.80 7.86
C ARG A 32 11.99 3.35 8.38
N GLN A 33 11.89 4.67 8.43
CA GLN A 33 10.64 5.36 8.75
C GLN A 33 9.72 5.46 7.53
N PHE A 34 10.31 5.75 6.36
CA PHE A 34 9.57 5.96 5.11
C PHE A 34 9.98 4.92 4.06
N ASN A 35 9.10 4.67 3.09
CA ASN A 35 9.37 3.79 1.96
C ASN A 35 10.66 4.20 1.21
N GLY A 36 10.87 5.51 1.04
CA GLY A 36 12.11 6.07 0.51
C GLY A 36 12.25 5.98 -1.01
N ALA A 37 11.21 5.56 -1.74
CA ALA A 37 11.18 5.47 -3.20
C ALA A 37 12.33 4.65 -3.83
N LEU A 38 12.96 3.74 -3.07
CA LEU A 38 14.17 3.04 -3.52
C LEU A 38 13.91 1.94 -4.55
N ARG A 39 12.71 1.34 -4.51
CA ARG A 39 12.39 0.15 -5.30
C ARG A 39 11.29 0.39 -6.33
N TYR A 40 10.57 1.50 -6.18
CA TYR A 40 9.57 1.96 -7.11
C TYR A 40 9.38 3.47 -6.93
N ASP A 41 8.99 4.15 -8.01
CA ASP A 41 8.97 5.61 -8.13
C ASP A 41 7.59 6.24 -7.91
N ARG A 42 6.53 5.44 -7.93
CA ARG A 42 5.15 5.87 -7.67
C ARG A 42 4.35 4.70 -7.10
N CYS A 43 3.38 5.01 -6.24
CA CYS A 43 2.40 4.03 -5.81
C CYS A 43 1.48 3.73 -7.00
N ARG A 44 1.61 2.55 -7.62
CA ARG A 44 0.72 2.03 -8.68
C ARG A 44 -0.39 1.15 -8.10
N ALA A 45 -0.20 0.62 -6.89
CA ALA A 45 -1.10 -0.31 -6.23
C ALA A 45 -2.22 0.37 -5.42
N HIS A 46 -2.19 1.70 -5.25
CA HIS A 46 -3.24 2.45 -4.56
C HIS A 46 -4.68 2.16 -5.05
N PRO A 47 -4.95 1.82 -6.34
CA PRO A 47 -6.31 1.52 -6.78
C PRO A 47 -6.84 0.18 -6.25
N LEU A 48 -5.97 -0.70 -5.75
CA LEU A 48 -6.36 -2.06 -5.37
C LEU A 48 -7.12 -2.11 -4.04
N VAL A 49 -6.92 -1.11 -3.17
CA VAL A 49 -7.35 -1.19 -1.78
C VAL A 49 -7.76 0.18 -1.23
N PRO A 50 -8.85 0.78 -1.75
CA PRO A 50 -9.40 1.99 -1.18
C PRO A 50 -9.98 1.73 0.21
N MET A 51 -10.06 2.78 1.02
CA MET A 51 -10.69 2.73 2.35
C MET A 51 -11.97 3.57 2.32
N ILE A 52 -13.04 3.06 2.91
CA ILE A 52 -14.27 3.82 3.14
C ILE A 52 -14.51 3.80 4.65
N GLU A 53 -14.63 4.98 5.25
CA GLU A 53 -14.91 5.13 6.68
C GLU A 53 -16.43 5.23 6.96
N PRO A 54 -16.89 5.03 8.23
CA PRO A 54 -18.32 5.06 8.57
C PRO A 54 -19.05 6.37 8.22
N ASP A 55 -18.32 7.48 8.12
CA ASP A 55 -18.85 8.78 7.71
C ASP A 55 -18.98 8.93 6.17
N GLY A 56 -18.71 7.85 5.43
CA GLY A 56 -18.83 7.75 3.98
C GLY A 56 -17.63 8.28 3.21
N LYS A 57 -16.63 8.88 3.87
CA LYS A 57 -15.43 9.36 3.19
C LYS A 57 -14.68 8.20 2.55
N VAL A 58 -14.29 8.40 1.30
CA VAL A 58 -13.46 7.49 0.53
C VAL A 58 -12.03 8.02 0.53
N TYR A 59 -11.09 7.24 1.07
CA TYR A 59 -9.67 7.57 1.11
C TYR A 59 -8.91 6.76 0.06
N LEU A 60 -7.94 7.42 -0.60
CA LEU A 60 -7.09 6.75 -1.59
C LEU A 60 -6.02 5.83 -0.97
N CYS A 61 -5.63 6.10 0.29
CA CYS A 61 -4.56 5.38 0.97
C CYS A 61 -4.98 5.04 2.40
N ILE A 62 -4.90 3.76 2.77
CA ILE A 62 -5.22 3.28 4.13
C ILE A 62 -4.20 3.81 5.14
N ASP A 63 -2.92 3.86 4.79
CA ASP A 63 -1.86 4.32 5.71
C ASP A 63 -1.93 5.83 5.99
N HIS A 64 -2.69 6.58 5.18
CA HIS A 64 -3.02 7.99 5.40
C HIS A 64 -4.50 8.18 5.78
N GLY A 65 -5.15 7.13 6.31
CA GLY A 65 -6.50 7.23 6.87
C GLY A 65 -6.61 8.33 7.92
N GLY A 66 -7.74 9.04 7.92
CA GLY A 66 -7.96 10.22 8.76
C GLY A 66 -7.34 11.52 8.25
N ASP A 67 -6.41 11.49 7.28
CA ASP A 67 -5.89 12.70 6.64
C ASP A 67 -6.86 13.19 5.54
N ALA A 68 -7.46 14.36 5.75
CA ALA A 68 -8.41 14.97 4.82
C ALA A 68 -7.80 15.21 3.42
N ASP A 69 -6.48 15.40 3.32
CA ASP A 69 -5.79 15.55 2.04
C ASP A 69 -5.86 14.29 1.18
N PHE A 70 -6.12 13.12 1.77
CA PHE A 70 -6.24 11.83 1.08
C PHE A 70 -7.68 11.41 0.76
N VAL A 71 -8.67 12.23 1.12
CA VAL A 71 -10.09 12.01 0.79
C VAL A 71 -10.31 12.32 -0.70
N ILE A 72 -10.88 11.36 -1.42
CA ILE A 72 -11.21 11.46 -2.84
C ILE A 72 -12.69 11.71 -3.13
N GLY A 73 -13.56 11.57 -2.13
CA GLY A 73 -14.99 11.82 -2.22
C GLY A 73 -15.74 11.26 -1.01
N ASN A 74 -17.07 11.33 -1.04
CA ASN A 74 -17.94 10.73 -0.04
C ASN A 74 -19.09 9.98 -0.72
N ILE A 75 -19.35 8.73 -0.32
CA ILE A 75 -20.39 7.88 -0.92
C ILE A 75 -21.83 8.37 -0.66
N TYR A 76 -22.01 9.28 0.29
CA TYR A 76 -23.30 9.94 0.53
C TYR A 76 -23.58 11.08 -0.45
N ASP A 77 -22.54 11.61 -1.11
CA ASP A 77 -22.64 12.75 -2.04
C ASP A 77 -22.62 12.29 -3.51
N ASP A 78 -21.84 11.26 -3.84
CA ASP A 78 -21.67 10.75 -5.21
C ASP A 78 -21.52 9.22 -5.25
N SER A 79 -21.69 8.63 -6.45
CA SER A 79 -21.43 7.21 -6.66
C SER A 79 -19.92 6.91 -6.61
N ILE A 80 -19.56 5.69 -6.20
CA ILE A 80 -18.16 5.23 -6.22
C ILE A 80 -17.54 5.40 -7.60
N ASP A 81 -18.27 5.13 -8.69
CA ASP A 81 -17.77 5.30 -10.06
C ASP A 81 -17.36 6.75 -10.35
N ARG A 82 -18.20 7.72 -9.97
CA ARG A 82 -17.90 9.16 -10.13
C ARG A 82 -16.73 9.58 -9.25
N ILE A 83 -16.70 9.14 -8.00
CA ILE A 83 -15.59 9.40 -7.07
C ILE A 83 -14.28 8.84 -7.65
N TRP A 84 -14.32 7.63 -8.22
CA TRP A 84 -13.14 6.92 -8.70
C TRP A 84 -12.58 7.44 -10.02
N THR A 85 -13.42 8.03 -10.85
CA THR A 85 -13.04 8.66 -12.13
C THR A 85 -12.79 10.16 -11.99
N SER A 86 -12.95 10.71 -10.77
CA SER A 86 -12.80 12.14 -10.49
C SER A 86 -11.37 12.65 -10.68
N GLU A 87 -11.27 13.94 -11.01
CA GLU A 87 -10.01 14.68 -11.00
C GLU A 87 -9.38 14.71 -9.60
N ARG A 88 -10.22 14.78 -8.55
CA ARG A 88 -9.76 14.75 -7.17
C ARG A 88 -8.92 13.49 -6.88
N ARG A 89 -9.36 12.32 -7.33
CA ARG A 89 -8.57 11.08 -7.15
C ARG A 89 -7.20 11.18 -7.81
N ARG A 90 -7.11 11.73 -9.03
CA ARG A 90 -5.84 11.94 -9.75
C ARG A 90 -4.90 12.84 -8.93
N GLN A 91 -5.40 13.97 -8.46
CA GLN A 91 -4.64 14.92 -7.64
C GLN A 91 -4.12 14.29 -6.34
N VAL A 92 -4.94 13.50 -5.65
CA VAL A 92 -4.52 12.81 -4.42
C VAL A 92 -3.46 11.75 -4.72
N ALA A 93 -3.57 11.02 -5.83
CA ALA A 93 -2.58 10.02 -6.23
C ALA A 93 -1.19 10.66 -6.46
N GLU A 94 -1.15 11.83 -7.10
CA GLU A 94 0.08 12.59 -7.37
C GLU A 94 0.72 13.16 -6.11
N ARG A 95 -0.07 13.38 -5.04
CA ARG A 95 0.44 13.87 -3.74
C ARG A 95 1.13 12.80 -2.90
N ILE A 96 1.07 11.53 -3.29
CA ILE A 96 1.72 10.43 -2.54
C ILE A 96 3.24 10.63 -2.59
N ASP A 97 3.80 11.15 -1.50
CA ASP A 97 5.25 11.34 -1.33
C ASP A 97 5.88 10.07 -0.74
N LEU A 98 6.40 9.21 -1.63
CA LEU A 98 7.10 7.99 -1.25
C LEU A 98 8.41 8.23 -0.50
N LEU A 99 9.04 9.39 -0.67
CA LEU A 99 10.36 9.68 -0.13
C LEU A 99 10.28 10.11 1.34
N ARG A 100 9.30 10.94 1.68
CA ARG A 100 9.24 11.63 2.99
C ARG A 100 7.97 11.42 3.79
N LYS A 101 6.89 10.86 3.21
CA LYS A 101 5.60 10.73 3.91
C LYS A 101 5.03 9.33 3.93
N CYS A 102 5.24 8.54 2.87
CA CYS A 102 4.75 7.17 2.79
C CYS A 102 5.52 6.28 3.78
N PRO A 103 4.85 5.61 4.74
CA PRO A 103 5.52 4.83 5.75
C PRO A 103 6.25 3.62 5.16
N ALA A 104 7.36 3.23 5.79
CA ALA A 104 8.01 1.96 5.47
C ALA A 104 7.13 0.78 5.91
N GLY A 105 7.19 -0.32 5.16
CA GLY A 105 6.36 -1.50 5.43
C GLY A 105 4.88 -1.24 5.14
N CYS A 106 4.58 -0.43 4.12
CA CYS A 106 3.24 -0.39 3.55
C CYS A 106 2.88 -1.78 3.01
N PHE A 107 1.66 -2.25 3.24
CA PHE A 107 1.22 -3.56 2.77
C PHE A 107 1.08 -3.63 1.24
N LEU A 108 1.09 -2.47 0.56
CA LEU A 108 1.10 -2.37 -0.91
C LEU A 108 2.52 -2.38 -1.50
N ASP A 109 3.58 -2.43 -0.70
CA ASP A 109 4.98 -2.40 -1.18
C ASP A 109 5.24 -3.46 -2.26
N ASP A 110 4.82 -4.70 -2.02
CA ASP A 110 5.08 -5.82 -2.94
C ASP A 110 4.25 -5.74 -4.22
N SER A 111 2.99 -5.29 -4.11
CA SER A 111 2.16 -5.01 -5.29
C SER A 111 2.75 -3.87 -6.12
N ASN A 112 3.27 -2.82 -5.46
CA ASN A 112 3.95 -1.71 -6.13
C ASN A 112 5.22 -2.17 -6.85
N LEU A 113 6.02 -3.03 -6.22
CA LEU A 113 7.19 -3.64 -6.84
C LEU A 113 6.84 -4.41 -8.11
N LEU A 114 5.82 -5.26 -8.05
CA LEU A 114 5.37 -6.03 -9.21
C LEU A 114 4.89 -5.10 -10.33
N LEU A 115 3.98 -4.17 -10.02
CA LEU A 115 3.45 -3.21 -11.00
C LEU A 115 4.53 -2.27 -11.54
N HIS A 116 5.57 -1.97 -10.76
CA HIS A 116 6.71 -1.18 -11.22
C HIS A 116 7.51 -1.94 -12.27
N ARG A 117 7.84 -3.22 -12.03
CA ARG A 117 8.53 -4.08 -13.00
C ARG A 117 7.72 -4.28 -14.28
N LEU A 118 6.41 -4.44 -14.18
CA LEU A 118 5.54 -4.54 -15.35
C LEU A 118 5.47 -3.22 -16.14
N ALA A 119 5.43 -2.08 -15.45
CA ALA A 119 5.40 -0.77 -16.08
C ALA A 119 6.76 -0.30 -16.62
N LYS A 120 7.86 -0.89 -16.12
CA LYS A 120 9.24 -0.62 -16.51
C LYS A 120 9.96 -1.96 -16.66
N PRO A 121 9.63 -2.75 -17.71
CA PRO A 121 10.26 -4.04 -17.92
C PRO A 121 11.76 -3.84 -18.12
N ASP A 122 12.54 -4.62 -17.38
CA ASP A 122 13.98 -4.72 -17.61
C ASP A 122 14.19 -5.46 -18.94
N PRO A 123 14.78 -4.82 -19.97
CA PRO A 123 15.00 -5.43 -21.28
C PRO A 123 15.85 -6.71 -21.21
N ASP A 124 16.78 -6.80 -20.26
CA ASP A 124 17.69 -7.94 -20.14
C ASP A 124 17.00 -9.15 -19.48
N LEU A 125 15.98 -8.91 -18.64
CA LEU A 125 15.20 -9.95 -17.98
C LEU A 125 13.92 -10.32 -18.74
N HIS A 126 13.36 -9.41 -19.54
CA HIS A 126 12.04 -9.55 -20.17
C HIS A 126 12.11 -9.45 -21.70
N HIS A 127 13.02 -10.21 -22.30
CA HIS A 127 13.25 -10.32 -23.75
C HIS A 127 12.02 -10.73 -24.60
N GLN A 128 10.89 -11.08 -23.99
CA GLN A 128 9.66 -11.51 -24.69
C GLN A 128 8.46 -10.55 -24.52
N LEU A 129 8.65 -9.39 -23.87
CA LEU A 129 7.57 -8.41 -23.62
C LEU A 129 7.67 -7.15 -24.49
N VAL A 130 8.61 -7.10 -25.44
CA VAL A 130 8.82 -5.97 -26.36
C VAL A 130 8.64 -6.44 -27.80
#